data_AF-A0A974NEJ0-F1
#
_entry.id   AF-A0A974NEJ0-F1
#
_cell.length_a   1.000
_cell.length_b   1.000
_cell.length_c   1.000
_cell.angle_alpha   90.00
_cell.angle_beta   90.00
_cell.angle_gamma   90.00
#
_symmetry.space_group_name_H-M   'P 1'
#
loop_
_entity.id
_entity.type
_entity.pdbx_description
1 polymer ?
#
loop_
_entity_poly.entity_id
_entity_poly.type
_entity_poly.pdbx_seq_one_letter_code
_entity_poly.pdbx_strand_id
1 'polypeptide(L)'
;MKSFLQVKQNGFSLIELMIALLLGMILLLGVTQVMISSSSLGTTTNNLSVNQDRAKTVLDLLGSEAGRAGYNGCSAGGEIGWSGKNTDEHRKRSFAVVPLKTPVGVMFAYGIDEKFAQSGETQLTAEDCFGRKLYYRNMVYQNCGDTYPEDLCIQGRSVATSNNFDLVNDRIEGVRIEKIVLTLQNDTGEFSEVTIGTGGDTNYDDTNMSNLVNLQAAKLITFYINVKTAAGSGTEKHEAFTAVQRSYSATYRLRNL
;
A
#
# COMPACT_ATOMS: atom_id res chain seq x y z
N MET A 1 -16.07 -42.98 -68.08
CA MET A 1 -17.42 -42.39 -67.99
C MET A 1 -17.75 -42.16 -66.51
N LYS A 2 -17.74 -40.90 -66.04
CA LYS A 2 -18.24 -40.54 -64.70
C LYS A 2 -19.51 -39.71 -64.91
N SER A 3 -20.65 -40.32 -64.61
CA SER A 3 -21.96 -39.66 -64.57
C SER A 3 -22.00 -38.73 -63.37
N PHE A 4 -22.11 -37.43 -63.61
CA PHE A 4 -22.44 -36.46 -62.57
C PHE A 4 -23.95 -36.60 -62.29
N LEU A 5 -24.29 -37.19 -61.15
CA LEU A 5 -25.66 -37.18 -60.63
C LEU A 5 -26.03 -35.74 -60.29
N GLN A 6 -26.87 -35.14 -61.13
CA GLN A 6 -27.36 -33.77 -60.96
C GLN A 6 -28.49 -33.77 -59.92
N VAL A 7 -28.17 -33.37 -58.69
CA VAL A 7 -29.15 -33.21 -57.61
C VAL A 7 -30.07 -32.04 -57.97
N LYS A 8 -31.38 -32.31 -58.12
CA LYS A 8 -32.40 -31.26 -58.32
C LYS A 8 -32.47 -30.40 -57.06
N GLN A 9 -32.14 -29.13 -57.19
CA GLN A 9 -32.24 -28.16 -56.11
C GLN A 9 -33.71 -27.73 -55.98
N ASN A 10 -34.41 -28.22 -54.96
CA ASN A 10 -35.74 -27.71 -54.63
C ASN A 10 -35.58 -26.32 -54.00
N GLY A 11 -36.27 -25.32 -54.54
CA GLY A 11 -36.24 -23.95 -54.03
C GLY A 11 -36.87 -23.87 -52.63
N PHE A 12 -36.33 -22.99 -51.78
CA PHE A 12 -36.86 -22.73 -50.45
C PHE A 12 -38.24 -22.06 -50.53
N SER A 13 -39.15 -22.51 -49.68
CA SER A 13 -40.43 -21.83 -49.46
C SER A 13 -40.21 -20.47 -48.78
N LEU A 14 -41.05 -19.48 -49.07
CA LEU A 14 -41.02 -18.17 -48.40
C LEU A 14 -41.14 -18.31 -46.88
N ILE A 15 -41.90 -19.31 -46.41
CA ILE A 15 -42.03 -19.61 -44.97
C ILE A 15 -40.71 -20.13 -44.37
N GLU A 16 -39.95 -20.96 -45.11
CA GLU A 16 -38.67 -21.50 -44.64
C GLU A 16 -37.62 -20.39 -44.53
N LEU A 17 -37.63 -19.43 -45.45
CA LEU A 17 -36.76 -18.25 -45.38
C LEU A 17 -37.09 -17.39 -44.15
N MET A 18 -38.37 -17.16 -43.87
CA MET A 18 -38.80 -16.39 -42.71
C MET A 18 -38.40 -17.07 -41.39
N ILE A 19 -38.57 -18.39 -41.30
CA ILE A 19 -38.16 -19.17 -40.14
C ILE A 19 -36.63 -19.14 -39.97
N ALA A 20 -35.87 -19.29 -41.05
CA ALA A 20 -34.41 -19.23 -41.02
C ALA A 20 -33.89 -17.86 -40.52
N LEU A 21 -34.48 -16.77 -40.98
CA LEU A 21 -34.13 -15.42 -40.53
C LEU A 21 -34.50 -15.17 -39.06
N LEU A 22 -35.68 -15.64 -38.63
CA LEU A 22 -36.12 -15.54 -37.23
C LEU A 22 -35.16 -16.27 -36.29
N LEU A 23 -34.81 -17.52 -36.61
CA LEU A 23 -33.86 -18.31 -35.82
C LEU A 23 -32.47 -17.68 -35.83
N GLY A 24 -32.03 -17.12 -36.97
CA GLY A 24 -30.77 -16.37 -37.07
C GLY A 24 -30.72 -15.16 -36.14
N MET A 25 -31.80 -14.37 -36.07
CA MET A 25 -31.88 -13.23 -35.14
C MET A 25 -31.83 -13.67 -33.67
N ILE A 26 -32.58 -14.71 -33.30
CA ILE A 26 -32.59 -15.22 -31.92
C ILE A 26 -31.19 -15.70 -31.50
N LEU A 27 -30.50 -16.43 -32.39
CA LEU A 27 -29.14 -16.89 -32.13
C LEU A 27 -28.14 -15.74 -31.99
N LEU A 28 -28.22 -14.74 -32.87
CA LEU A 28 -27.36 -13.56 -32.78
C LEU A 28 -27.54 -12.81 -31.46
N LEU A 29 -28.78 -12.63 -30.99
CA LEU A 29 -29.08 -12.02 -29.69
C LEU A 29 -28.49 -12.81 -28.52
N GLY A 30 -28.56 -14.15 -28.58
CA GLY A 30 -27.96 -15.00 -27.56
C GLY A 30 -26.43 -14.86 -27.49
N VAL A 31 -25.76 -14.87 -28.66
CA VAL A 31 -24.30 -14.77 -28.74
C VAL A 31 -23.80 -13.38 -28.32
N THR A 32 -24.48 -12.30 -28.72
CA THR A 32 -24.08 -10.95 -28.32
C THR A 32 -24.17 -10.75 -26.81
N GLN A 33 -25.22 -11.28 -26.17
CA GLN A 33 -25.35 -11.21 -24.70
C GLN A 33 -24.20 -11.93 -23.98
N VAL A 34 -23.81 -13.11 -24.47
CA VAL A 34 -22.67 -13.86 -23.91
C VAL A 34 -21.37 -13.09 -24.13
N MET A 35 -21.17 -12.48 -25.30
CA MET A 35 -19.96 -11.71 -25.61
C MET A 35 -19.83 -10.45 -24.76
N ILE A 36 -20.92 -9.69 -24.58
CA ILE A 36 -20.96 -8.51 -23.70
C ILE A 36 -20.67 -8.91 -22.25
N SER A 37 -21.31 -9.98 -21.79
CA SER A 37 -21.10 -10.48 -20.42
C SER A 37 -19.66 -10.93 -20.21
N SER A 38 -19.07 -11.64 -21.18
CA SER A 38 -17.67 -12.09 -21.12
C SER A 38 -16.69 -10.92 -21.12
N SER A 39 -16.96 -9.88 -21.93
CA SER A 39 -16.15 -8.66 -21.97
C SER A 39 -16.19 -7.91 -20.63
N SER A 40 -17.38 -7.72 -20.07
CA SER A 40 -17.57 -7.06 -18.76
C SER A 40 -16.93 -7.85 -17.60
N LEU A 41 -17.02 -9.17 -17.62
CA LEU A 41 -16.33 -10.03 -16.65
C LEU A 41 -14.81 -9.93 -16.79
N GLY A 42 -14.30 -9.84 -18.02
CA GLY A 42 -12.87 -9.67 -18.30
C GLY A 42 -12.31 -8.37 -17.71
N THR A 43 -12.98 -7.24 -17.93
CA THR A 43 -12.54 -5.95 -17.38
C THR A 43 -12.59 -5.92 -15.86
N THR A 44 -13.65 -6.48 -15.26
CA THR A 44 -13.82 -6.57 -13.80
C THR A 44 -12.70 -7.40 -13.16
N THR A 45 -12.38 -8.55 -13.76
CA THR A 45 -11.32 -9.45 -13.28
C THR A 45 -9.95 -8.79 -13.38
N ASN A 46 -9.67 -8.08 -14.48
CA ASN A 46 -8.43 -7.35 -14.65
C ASN A 46 -8.26 -6.24 -13.60
N ASN A 47 -9.31 -5.43 -13.38
CA ASN A 47 -9.29 -4.38 -12.36
C ASN A 47 -9.06 -4.94 -10.97
N LEU A 48 -9.68 -6.08 -10.65
CA LEU A 48 -9.43 -6.78 -9.38
C LEU A 48 -7.97 -7.22 -9.24
N SER A 49 -7.38 -7.79 -10.30
CA SER A 49 -5.98 -8.22 -10.29
C SER A 49 -5.02 -7.05 -10.06
N VAL A 50 -5.24 -5.93 -10.74
CA VAL A 50 -4.43 -4.71 -10.54
C VAL A 50 -4.53 -4.19 -9.11
N ASN A 51 -5.73 -4.22 -8.53
CA ASN A 51 -5.95 -3.76 -7.16
C ASN A 51 -5.25 -4.64 -6.12
N GLN A 52 -5.25 -5.95 -6.33
CA GLN A 52 -4.52 -6.90 -5.48
C GLN A 52 -3.01 -6.71 -5.59
N ASP A 53 -2.49 -6.50 -6.79
CA ASP A 53 -1.06 -6.29 -7.03
C ASP A 53 -0.55 -4.99 -6.38
N ARG A 54 -1.34 -3.92 -6.47
CA ARG A 54 -1.05 -2.64 -5.80
C ARG A 54 -1.07 -2.76 -4.28
N ALA A 55 -2.07 -3.44 -3.71
CA ALA A 55 -2.14 -3.64 -2.27
C ALA A 55 -0.99 -4.51 -1.75
N LYS A 56 -0.59 -5.54 -2.52
CA LYS A 56 0.58 -6.36 -2.23
C LYS A 56 1.87 -5.53 -2.27
N THR A 57 2.03 -4.70 -3.30
CA THR A 57 3.17 -3.78 -3.41
C THR A 57 3.28 -2.86 -2.19
N VAL A 58 2.16 -2.28 -1.74
CA VAL A 58 2.14 -1.45 -0.52
C VAL A 58 2.53 -2.27 0.71
N LEU A 59 1.94 -3.46 0.89
CA LEU A 59 2.28 -4.32 2.03
C LEU A 59 3.77 -4.69 2.03
N ASP A 60 4.34 -5.05 0.88
CA ASP A 60 5.75 -5.44 0.75
C ASP A 60 6.67 -4.26 1.11
N LEU A 61 6.31 -3.03 0.70
CA LEU A 61 7.02 -1.81 1.09
C LEU A 61 6.95 -1.56 2.60
N LEU A 62 5.75 -1.60 3.20
CA LEU A 62 5.56 -1.42 4.65
C LEU A 62 6.34 -2.47 5.44
N GLY A 63 6.33 -3.73 5.00
CA GLY A 63 7.09 -4.81 5.62
C GLY A 63 8.59 -4.61 5.54
N SER A 64 9.09 -4.16 4.39
CA SER A 64 10.51 -3.83 4.21
C SER A 64 10.95 -2.69 5.14
N GLU A 65 10.14 -1.65 5.30
CA GLU A 65 10.43 -0.54 6.21
C GLU A 65 10.35 -0.97 7.67
N ALA A 66 9.35 -1.76 8.03
CA ALA A 66 9.20 -2.30 9.38
C ALA A 66 10.39 -3.17 9.79
N GLY A 67 10.99 -3.91 8.85
CA GLY A 67 12.18 -4.71 9.10
C GLY A 67 13.45 -3.89 9.35
N ARG A 68 13.47 -2.61 8.98
CA ARG A 68 14.58 -1.66 9.27
C ARG A 68 14.26 -0.75 10.45
N ALA A 69 12.98 -0.54 10.73
CA ALA A 69 12.48 0.34 11.76
C ALA A 69 13.11 0.06 13.13
N GLY A 70 13.44 1.12 13.86
CA GLY A 70 14.02 1.00 15.19
C GLY A 70 15.48 0.58 15.21
N TYR A 71 16.16 0.42 14.07
CA TYR A 71 17.60 0.25 14.06
C TYR A 71 18.28 1.51 14.59
N ASN A 72 19.02 1.39 15.70
CA ASN A 72 19.80 2.49 16.28
C ASN A 72 21.23 2.05 16.64
N GLY A 73 21.75 1.00 15.97
CA GLY A 73 23.10 0.48 16.15
C GLY A 73 23.08 -0.99 16.57
N CYS A 74 23.67 -1.31 17.73
CA CYS A 74 23.66 -2.68 18.27
C CYS A 74 22.39 -3.08 19.01
N SER A 75 21.44 -2.16 19.14
CA SER A 75 20.11 -2.49 19.62
C SER A 75 19.11 -2.22 18.50
N ALA A 76 18.02 -2.97 18.53
CA ALA A 76 16.85 -2.69 17.72
C ALA A 76 15.67 -2.31 18.62
N GLY A 77 14.78 -1.48 18.06
CA GLY A 77 13.39 -1.41 18.46
C GLY A 77 13.01 -0.40 19.54
N GLY A 78 13.90 0.53 19.87
CA GLY A 78 13.63 1.60 20.85
C GLY A 78 13.31 2.96 20.24
N GLU A 79 13.38 3.97 21.10
CA GLU A 79 13.45 5.38 20.71
C GLU A 79 14.76 5.65 19.97
N ILE A 80 14.66 6.37 18.85
CA ILE A 80 15.77 6.80 18.02
C ILE A 80 16.12 8.22 18.44
N GLY A 81 17.25 8.35 19.13
CA GLY A 81 17.80 9.62 19.62
C GLY A 81 18.66 10.32 18.57
N TRP A 82 18.35 11.58 18.29
CA TRP A 82 19.05 12.40 17.32
C TRP A 82 19.83 13.55 17.98
N SER A 83 21.04 13.86 17.48
CA SER A 83 21.90 14.94 17.97
C SER A 83 21.61 16.27 17.24
N GLY A 84 20.63 17.02 17.74
CA GLY A 84 20.33 18.38 17.29
C GLY A 84 20.95 19.47 18.16
N LYS A 85 21.42 20.57 17.54
CA LYS A 85 22.05 21.72 18.22
C LYS A 85 21.11 22.65 19.01
N ASN A 86 19.84 22.29 19.19
CA ASN A 86 18.89 23.07 20.00
C ASN A 86 18.57 22.35 21.32
N THR A 87 18.46 23.13 22.39
CA THR A 87 18.63 22.76 23.81
C THR A 87 17.43 22.05 24.48
N ASP A 88 16.45 21.57 23.73
CA ASP A 88 15.29 20.89 24.31
C ASP A 88 15.49 19.37 24.20
N GLU A 89 15.78 18.69 25.32
CA GLU A 89 16.08 17.25 25.37
C GLU A 89 14.89 16.34 25.00
N HIS A 90 13.65 16.82 25.14
CA HIS A 90 12.45 16.04 24.85
C HIS A 90 12.16 15.90 23.33
N ARG A 91 12.63 16.85 22.51
CA ARG A 91 12.39 16.91 21.05
C ARG A 91 13.32 16.09 20.18
N LYS A 92 14.15 15.25 20.80
CA LYS A 92 15.26 14.54 20.14
C LYS A 92 14.98 13.06 19.88
N ARG A 93 13.76 12.58 20.13
CA ARG A 93 13.43 11.16 20.08
C ARG A 93 12.33 10.89 19.05
N SER A 94 12.53 9.85 18.25
CA SER A 94 11.53 9.32 17.33
C SER A 94 11.25 7.87 17.68
N PHE A 95 10.05 7.36 17.42
CA PHE A 95 9.75 5.95 17.61
C PHE A 95 9.92 5.18 16.32
N ALA A 96 10.31 3.91 16.44
CA ALA A 96 10.56 3.01 15.32
C ALA A 96 9.39 2.99 14.32
N VAL A 97 8.16 2.86 14.83
CA VAL A 97 6.94 2.87 14.03
C VAL A 97 5.91 3.78 14.69
N VAL A 98 5.44 4.77 13.95
CA VAL A 98 4.44 5.73 14.39
C VAL A 98 3.27 5.72 13.43
N PRO A 99 2.07 5.34 13.88
CA PRO A 99 0.92 5.43 13.02
C PRO A 99 0.35 6.85 12.97
N LEU A 100 -0.27 7.19 11.84
CA LEU A 100 -0.80 8.52 11.54
C LEU A 100 -2.31 8.44 11.26
N LYS A 101 -3.08 9.40 11.80
CA LYS A 101 -4.55 9.47 11.59
C LYS A 101 -4.96 10.38 10.44
N THR A 102 -4.36 11.57 10.33
CA THR A 102 -4.74 12.55 9.31
C THR A 102 -3.49 13.17 8.67
N PRO A 103 -3.17 12.81 7.42
CA PRO A 103 -3.75 11.70 6.67
C PRO A 103 -3.49 10.33 7.32
N VAL A 104 -4.32 9.33 7.02
CA VAL A 104 -4.12 7.95 7.52
C VAL A 104 -2.83 7.42 6.93
N GLY A 105 -1.97 6.86 7.78
CA GLY A 105 -0.67 6.37 7.35
C GLY A 105 0.15 5.73 8.46
N VAL A 106 1.40 5.44 8.14
CA VAL A 106 2.40 4.94 9.07
C VAL A 106 3.75 5.52 8.70
N MET A 107 4.50 5.81 9.74
CA MET A 107 5.84 6.36 9.67
C MET A 107 6.82 5.37 10.26
N PHE A 108 7.98 5.24 9.62
CA PHE A 108 9.08 4.37 10.03
C PHE A 108 10.33 5.20 10.22
N ALA A 109 10.92 5.12 11.40
CA ALA A 109 12.20 5.74 11.70
C ALA A 109 13.27 4.67 11.91
N TYR A 110 14.47 4.92 11.39
CA TYR A 110 15.63 4.06 11.56
C TYR A 110 16.93 4.82 11.31
N GLY A 111 18.01 4.32 11.88
CA GLY A 111 19.36 4.77 11.61
C GLY A 111 19.90 4.18 10.30
N ILE A 112 20.79 4.91 9.65
CA ILE A 112 21.57 4.41 8.51
C ILE A 112 23.04 4.82 8.64
N ASP A 113 23.94 4.03 8.07
CA ASP A 113 25.39 4.32 8.05
C ASP A 113 25.67 5.55 7.17
N GLU A 114 26.67 6.34 7.55
CA GLU A 114 27.16 7.53 6.84
C GLU A 114 27.31 7.34 5.32
N LYS A 115 27.74 6.15 4.87
CA LYS A 115 27.93 5.85 3.45
C LYS A 115 26.62 5.85 2.65
N PHE A 116 25.49 5.65 3.30
CA PHE A 116 24.16 5.67 2.71
C PHE A 116 23.39 6.95 3.04
N ALA A 117 23.92 7.76 3.96
CA ALA A 117 23.33 9.03 4.35
C ALA A 117 23.40 10.03 3.19
N GLN A 118 22.25 10.59 2.82
CA GLN A 118 22.18 11.65 1.82
C GLN A 118 22.30 13.03 2.46
N SER A 119 22.57 14.05 1.64
CA SER A 119 22.61 15.45 2.09
C SER A 119 21.29 15.85 2.76
N GLY A 120 21.34 16.37 3.98
CA GLY A 120 20.18 16.76 4.77
C GLY A 120 20.01 15.92 6.03
N GLU A 121 20.51 14.68 6.04
CA GLU A 121 20.38 13.80 7.20
C GLU A 121 21.21 14.26 8.38
N THR A 122 20.67 14.05 9.58
CA THR A 122 21.37 14.46 10.79
C THR A 122 21.83 13.28 11.64
N GLN A 123 23.02 13.42 12.20
CA GLN A 123 23.68 12.40 13.00
C GLN A 123 22.84 12.02 14.24
N LEU A 124 22.63 10.72 14.43
CA LEU A 124 22.10 10.16 15.66
C LEU A 124 23.11 10.27 16.80
N THR A 125 22.62 10.23 18.04
CA THR A 125 23.50 10.09 19.21
C THR A 125 24.06 8.68 19.34
N ALA A 126 23.56 7.73 18.55
CA ALA A 126 23.96 6.33 18.58
C ALA A 126 24.99 6.01 17.48
N GLU A 127 25.85 5.04 17.79
CA GLU A 127 26.81 4.44 16.87
C GLU A 127 26.44 2.98 16.60
N ASP A 128 26.83 2.47 15.44
CA ASP A 128 26.68 1.05 15.14
C ASP A 128 27.64 0.17 15.97
N CYS A 129 27.56 -1.15 15.78
CA CYS A 129 28.42 -2.11 16.47
C CYS A 129 29.91 -2.00 16.16
N PHE A 130 30.28 -1.17 15.21
CA PHE A 130 31.64 -0.94 14.80
C PHE A 130 32.09 0.50 15.12
N GLY A 131 31.32 1.24 15.94
CA GLY A 131 31.62 2.62 16.33
C GLY A 131 31.44 3.62 15.18
N ARG A 132 30.66 3.27 14.15
CA ARG A 132 30.33 4.19 13.05
C ARG A 132 29.12 5.01 13.43
N LYS A 133 29.17 6.28 13.03
CA LYS A 133 28.07 7.21 13.22
C LYS A 133 26.87 6.78 12.40
N LEU A 134 25.70 6.84 13.03
CA LEU A 134 24.44 6.64 12.36
C LEU A 134 23.76 7.98 12.05
N TYR A 135 22.95 7.98 11.00
CA TYR A 135 22.20 9.13 10.52
C TYR A 135 20.71 8.82 10.57
N TYR A 136 19.92 9.84 10.91
CA TYR A 136 18.48 9.72 11.04
C TYR A 136 17.80 9.63 9.67
N ARG A 137 16.94 8.62 9.51
CA ARG A 137 16.04 8.52 8.37
C ARG A 137 14.63 8.25 8.83
N ASN A 138 13.69 8.98 8.25
CA ASN A 138 12.27 8.83 8.48
C ASN A 138 11.52 8.68 7.16
N MET A 139 10.71 7.63 7.04
CA MET A 139 9.86 7.38 5.88
C MET A 139 8.39 7.38 6.29
N VAL A 140 7.59 8.20 5.63
CA VAL A 140 6.16 8.37 5.87
C VAL A 140 5.38 7.80 4.68
N TYR A 141 4.48 6.87 4.97
CA TYR A 141 3.55 6.27 4.02
C TYR A 141 2.14 6.68 4.44
N GLN A 142 1.54 7.63 3.76
CA GLN A 142 0.25 8.19 4.15
C GLN A 142 -0.60 8.54 2.94
N ASN A 143 -1.93 8.55 3.10
CA ASN A 143 -2.80 8.97 2.01
C ASN A 143 -2.41 10.38 1.55
N CYS A 144 -2.33 10.56 0.24
CA CYS A 144 -2.16 11.88 -0.32
C CYS A 144 -3.39 12.75 0.03
N GLY A 145 -3.15 14.03 0.28
CA GLY A 145 -4.20 14.99 0.64
C GLY A 145 -5.20 15.23 -0.50
N ASP A 146 -5.95 16.33 -0.41
CA ASP A 146 -7.07 16.61 -1.32
C ASP A 146 -6.70 16.70 -2.82
N THR A 147 -5.42 16.92 -3.13
CA THR A 147 -4.93 16.96 -4.52
C THR A 147 -5.00 15.59 -5.20
N TYR A 148 -4.77 14.51 -4.44
CA TYR A 148 -4.73 13.12 -4.92
C TYR A 148 -5.39 12.18 -3.90
N PRO A 149 -6.71 12.27 -3.69
CA PRO A 149 -7.37 11.64 -2.54
C PRO A 149 -7.34 10.11 -2.53
N GLU A 150 -7.02 9.49 -3.68
CA GLU A 150 -7.00 8.04 -3.90
C GLU A 150 -5.58 7.45 -3.96
N ASP A 151 -4.55 8.28 -3.78
CA ASP A 151 -3.16 7.86 -3.90
C ASP A 151 -2.50 7.75 -2.52
N LEU A 152 -1.46 6.92 -2.42
CA LEU A 152 -0.62 6.79 -1.24
C LEU A 152 0.70 7.53 -1.49
N CYS A 153 1.01 8.52 -0.66
CA CYS A 153 2.23 9.31 -0.74
C CYS A 153 3.34 8.65 0.09
N ILE A 154 4.53 8.58 -0.51
CA ILE A 154 5.77 8.11 0.11
C ILE A 154 6.69 9.31 0.27
N GLN A 155 6.97 9.67 1.52
CA GLN A 155 7.69 10.89 1.82
C GLN A 155 8.82 10.62 2.81
N GLY A 156 10.04 10.98 2.41
CA GLY A 156 11.25 10.78 3.20
C GLY A 156 11.71 12.09 3.81
N ARG A 157 12.10 12.04 5.09
CA ARG A 157 12.58 13.19 5.85
C ARG A 157 13.90 12.83 6.53
N SER A 158 14.84 13.76 6.44
CA SER A 158 16.20 13.63 6.95
C SER A 158 16.39 14.11 8.41
N VAL A 159 15.39 14.84 8.93
CA VAL A 159 15.38 15.40 10.30
C VAL A 159 14.00 15.26 10.91
N ALA A 160 13.88 14.73 12.13
CA ALA A 160 12.63 14.58 12.87
C ALA A 160 11.68 15.81 12.78
N THR A 161 12.21 17.00 13.02
CA THR A 161 11.45 18.25 13.17
C THR A 161 11.27 19.04 11.87
N SER A 162 11.80 18.59 10.73
CA SER A 162 11.68 19.31 9.46
C SER A 162 10.26 19.20 8.92
N ASN A 163 9.58 20.27 8.54
CA ASN A 163 8.31 20.15 7.82
C ASN A 163 8.48 19.80 6.33
N ASN A 164 9.72 19.74 5.84
CA ASN A 164 10.05 19.52 4.44
C ASN A 164 10.46 18.07 4.20
N PHE A 165 9.94 17.47 3.12
CA PHE A 165 10.32 16.13 2.66
C PHE A 165 11.46 16.25 1.65
N ASP A 166 12.69 16.16 2.15
CA ASP A 166 13.91 16.47 1.42
C ASP A 166 14.61 15.23 0.85
N LEU A 167 14.20 14.02 1.26
CA LEU A 167 14.84 12.77 0.80
C LEU A 167 14.07 12.08 -0.34
N VAL A 168 12.77 11.88 -0.15
CA VAL A 168 11.91 11.15 -1.08
C VAL A 168 10.56 11.85 -1.12
N ASN A 169 9.99 11.99 -2.31
CA ASN A 169 8.62 12.47 -2.50
C ASN A 169 8.05 11.77 -3.74
N ASP A 170 7.42 10.62 -3.52
CA ASP A 170 6.86 9.75 -4.55
C ASP A 170 5.42 9.35 -4.18
N ARG A 171 4.70 8.70 -5.08
CA ARG A 171 3.34 8.21 -4.83
C ARG A 171 3.04 6.88 -5.49
N ILE A 172 2.14 6.12 -4.87
CA ILE A 172 1.52 4.94 -5.45
C ILE A 172 0.09 5.29 -5.85
N GLU A 173 -0.18 5.23 -7.15
CA GLU A 173 -1.45 5.66 -7.70
C GLU A 173 -2.58 4.66 -7.44
N GLY A 174 -3.76 5.19 -7.09
CA GLY A 174 -4.99 4.43 -6.90
C GLY A 174 -4.94 3.41 -5.77
N VAL A 175 -4.21 3.71 -4.69
CA VAL A 175 -4.20 2.99 -3.43
C VAL A 175 -4.46 3.98 -2.30
N ARG A 176 -5.58 3.80 -1.60
CA ARG A 176 -5.93 4.56 -0.40
C ARG A 176 -6.09 3.66 0.80
N ILE A 177 -5.45 4.00 1.91
CA ILE A 177 -5.54 3.25 3.17
C ILE A 177 -6.67 3.82 4.05
N GLU A 178 -7.64 2.99 4.41
CA GLU A 178 -8.75 3.39 5.29
C GLU A 178 -8.48 3.07 6.78
N LYS A 179 -7.79 1.94 7.02
CA LYS A 179 -7.49 1.44 8.36
C LYS A 179 -6.17 0.68 8.31
N ILE A 180 -5.34 0.87 9.34
CA ILE A 180 -4.15 0.06 9.60
C ILE A 180 -4.31 -0.58 10.97
N VAL A 181 -4.17 -1.90 11.06
CA VAL A 181 -3.99 -2.58 12.34
C VAL A 181 -2.60 -3.18 12.35
N LEU A 182 -1.85 -2.89 13.40
CA LEU A 182 -0.53 -3.42 13.66
C LEU A 182 -0.65 -4.42 14.79
N THR A 183 -0.24 -5.66 14.54
CA THR A 183 -0.14 -6.67 15.59
C THR A 183 1.32 -7.06 15.75
N LEU A 184 1.85 -6.86 16.95
CA LEU A 184 3.17 -7.32 17.34
C LEU A 184 3.04 -8.65 18.07
N GLN A 185 3.96 -9.57 17.82
CA GLN A 185 4.11 -10.77 18.64
C GLN A 185 5.49 -10.76 19.31
N ASN A 186 5.54 -10.93 20.62
CA ASN A 186 6.81 -11.00 21.36
C ASN A 186 7.41 -12.42 21.39
N ASP A 187 8.57 -12.57 22.04
CA ASP A 187 9.28 -13.86 22.14
C ASP A 187 8.55 -14.92 22.98
N THR A 188 7.63 -14.51 23.87
CA THR A 188 6.79 -15.43 24.65
C THR A 188 5.51 -15.83 23.90
N GLY A 189 5.27 -15.26 22.72
CA GLY A 189 4.10 -15.53 21.88
C GLY A 189 2.89 -14.65 22.19
N GLU A 190 3.01 -13.70 23.10
CA GLU A 190 1.96 -12.73 23.46
C GLU A 190 1.81 -11.67 22.35
N PHE A 191 0.56 -11.28 22.10
CA PHE A 191 0.22 -10.32 21.05
C PHE A 191 -0.12 -8.96 21.64
N SER A 192 0.42 -7.90 21.03
CA SER A 192 0.02 -6.51 21.27
C SER A 192 -0.58 -5.95 19.99
N GLU A 193 -1.77 -5.34 20.10
CA GLU A 193 -2.47 -4.75 18.96
C GLU A 193 -2.50 -3.23 19.09
N VAL A 194 -2.10 -2.55 18.02
CA VAL A 194 -2.29 -1.12 17.81
C VAL A 194 -3.18 -0.94 16.59
N THR A 195 -4.45 -0.63 16.85
CA THR A 195 -5.43 -0.34 15.79
C THR A 195 -5.47 1.16 15.52
N ILE A 196 -5.33 1.54 14.25
CA ILE A 196 -5.50 2.91 13.78
C ILE A 196 -6.60 2.93 12.74
N GLY A 197 -7.75 3.42 13.17
CA GLY A 197 -8.85 3.82 12.30
C GLY A 197 -9.29 5.19 12.74
N THR A 198 -9.23 6.17 11.84
CA THR A 198 -9.79 7.53 11.99
C THR A 198 -9.80 8.03 13.46
N GLY A 199 -8.66 7.92 14.17
CA GLY A 199 -8.65 7.95 15.64
C GLY A 199 -7.40 8.48 16.37
N GLY A 200 -6.16 8.17 15.94
CA GLY A 200 -4.90 8.54 16.64
C GLY A 200 -4.31 9.95 16.42
N ASP A 201 -3.34 10.38 17.22
CA ASP A 201 -2.83 11.76 17.18
C ASP A 201 -2.25 12.16 15.81
N THR A 202 -2.55 13.40 15.41
CA THR A 202 -2.20 14.01 14.12
C THR A 202 -0.80 14.61 14.12
N ASN A 203 -0.13 14.56 15.27
CA ASN A 203 1.08 15.29 15.51
C ASN A 203 2.15 14.28 15.90
N TYR A 204 3.24 14.29 15.14
CA TYR A 204 4.54 13.70 15.46
C TYR A 204 5.16 14.32 16.74
N ASP A 205 4.34 14.94 17.60
CA ASP A 205 4.78 15.59 18.81
C ASP A 205 5.11 14.51 19.83
N ASP A 206 6.37 14.55 20.27
CA ASP A 206 7.06 13.64 21.21
C ASP A 206 6.36 13.43 22.57
N THR A 207 5.21 14.06 22.80
CA THR A 207 4.55 14.16 24.11
C THR A 207 3.41 13.17 24.33
N ASN A 208 2.78 12.61 23.29
CA ASN A 208 1.68 11.65 23.45
C ASN A 208 2.07 10.22 23.08
N MET A 209 2.63 9.52 24.06
CA MET A 209 3.30 8.22 23.88
C MET A 209 2.36 7.00 23.85
N SER A 210 1.05 7.20 23.77
CA SER A 210 0.05 6.15 24.05
C SER A 210 -0.23 5.18 22.89
N ASN A 211 0.09 5.55 21.64
CA ASN A 211 -0.22 4.76 20.43
C ASN A 211 1.02 4.37 19.61
N LEU A 212 2.19 4.37 20.24
CA LEU A 212 3.47 4.12 19.59
C LEU A 212 3.83 2.64 19.63
N VAL A 213 4.48 2.18 18.58
CA VAL A 213 4.84 0.77 18.43
C VAL A 213 6.33 0.61 18.72
N ASN A 214 6.64 0.09 19.91
CA ASN A 214 8.00 -0.29 20.31
C ASN A 214 8.30 -1.70 19.76
N LEU A 215 9.43 -1.86 19.07
CA LEU A 215 9.80 -3.12 18.41
C LEU A 215 10.87 -3.91 19.19
N GLN A 216 11.32 -3.43 20.35
CA GLN A 216 12.48 -3.96 21.08
C GLN A 216 12.33 -5.44 21.48
N ALA A 217 11.09 -5.89 21.73
CA ALA A 217 10.76 -7.27 22.07
C ALA A 217 9.90 -7.96 20.99
N ALA A 218 9.67 -7.32 19.85
CA ALA A 218 8.75 -7.80 18.83
C ALA A 218 9.48 -8.69 17.80
N LYS A 219 9.00 -9.91 17.60
CA LYS A 219 9.55 -10.87 16.62
C LYS A 219 8.82 -10.83 15.29
N LEU A 220 7.51 -10.60 15.34
CA LEU A 220 6.65 -10.47 14.17
C LEU A 220 5.89 -9.15 14.23
N ILE A 221 5.69 -8.55 13.06
CA ILE A 221 4.76 -7.46 12.85
C ILE A 221 3.78 -7.88 11.77
N THR A 222 2.48 -7.74 12.03
CA THR A 222 1.43 -8.00 11.05
C THR A 222 0.73 -6.70 10.73
N PHE A 223 0.68 -6.38 9.44
CA PHE A 223 -0.09 -5.26 8.92
C PHE A 223 -1.43 -5.79 8.45
N TYR A 224 -2.51 -5.17 8.88
CA TYR A 224 -3.83 -5.30 8.26
C TYR A 224 -4.21 -3.96 7.67
N ILE A 225 -4.35 -3.90 6.35
CA ILE A 225 -4.73 -2.68 5.64
C ILE A 225 -6.08 -2.87 4.96
N ASN A 226 -6.94 -1.88 5.10
CA ASN A 226 -8.11 -1.75 4.25
C ASN A 226 -7.76 -0.81 3.10
N VAL A 227 -7.68 -1.35 1.89
CA VAL A 227 -7.37 -0.55 0.71
C VAL A 227 -8.65 -0.29 -0.07
N LYS A 228 -8.85 0.97 -0.41
CA LYS A 228 -9.79 1.42 -1.42
C LYS A 228 -9.00 1.71 -2.69
N THR A 229 -9.29 0.96 -3.75
CA THR A 229 -8.58 1.10 -5.03
C THR A 229 -9.51 1.65 -6.11
N ALA A 230 -8.98 2.59 -6.88
CA ALA A 230 -9.61 3.15 -8.07
C ALA A 230 -9.76 2.09 -9.17
N ALA A 231 -10.99 1.83 -9.63
CA ALA A 231 -11.23 0.97 -10.79
C ALA A 231 -10.87 1.72 -12.08
N GLY A 232 -9.66 1.50 -12.59
CA GLY A 232 -9.21 1.98 -13.90
C GLY A 232 -8.38 3.26 -13.86
N SER A 233 -7.22 3.23 -14.53
CA SER A 233 -6.36 4.39 -14.75
C SER A 233 -6.89 5.21 -15.91
N GLY A 234 -7.68 6.23 -15.61
CA GLY A 234 -8.00 7.31 -16.54
C GLY A 234 -7.68 8.63 -15.86
N THR A 235 -6.98 9.51 -16.57
CA THR A 235 -6.62 10.88 -16.15
C THR A 235 -7.82 11.83 -16.02
N GLU A 236 -9.02 11.30 -15.81
CA GLU A 236 -10.25 12.08 -15.68
C GLU A 236 -10.71 12.06 -14.21
N LYS A 237 -10.46 13.20 -13.56
CA LYS A 237 -11.06 13.54 -12.29
C LYS A 237 -12.59 13.57 -12.47
N HIS A 238 -13.31 12.99 -11.51
CA HIS A 238 -14.77 13.14 -11.28
C HIS A 238 -15.74 12.14 -11.91
N GLU A 239 -15.45 10.84 -11.92
CA GLU A 239 -16.54 9.85 -11.98
C GLU A 239 -16.63 9.03 -10.69
N ALA A 240 -17.86 8.81 -10.23
CA ALA A 240 -18.17 8.09 -9.01
C ALA A 240 -17.58 6.67 -9.10
N PHE A 241 -16.44 6.51 -8.41
CA PHE A 241 -15.69 5.27 -8.35
C PHE A 241 -16.58 4.13 -7.87
N THR A 242 -16.64 3.04 -8.65
CA THR A 242 -16.94 1.73 -8.06
C THR A 242 -15.69 1.31 -7.28
N ALA A 243 -15.52 1.95 -6.12
CA ALA A 243 -14.36 1.71 -5.29
C ALA A 243 -14.51 0.36 -4.62
N VAL A 244 -13.59 -0.55 -4.91
CA VAL A 244 -13.58 -1.87 -4.30
C VAL A 244 -12.74 -1.76 -3.03
N GLN A 245 -13.41 -1.84 -1.87
CA GLN A 245 -12.73 -1.94 -0.59
C GLN A 245 -12.39 -3.40 -0.31
N ARG A 246 -11.11 -3.69 -0.05
CA ARG A 246 -10.66 -5.02 0.38
C ARG A 246 -9.68 -4.91 1.54
N SER A 247 -9.74 -5.91 2.40
CA SER A 247 -8.80 -6.09 3.49
C SER A 247 -7.66 -6.97 3.02
N TYR A 248 -6.44 -6.55 3.30
CA TYR A 248 -5.21 -7.30 3.04
C TYR A 248 -4.42 -7.40 4.33
N SER A 249 -3.72 -8.51 4.53
CA SER A 249 -2.80 -8.65 5.63
C SER A 249 -1.52 -9.35 5.23
N ALA A 250 -0.43 -8.96 5.88
CA ALA A 250 0.86 -9.62 5.73
C ALA A 250 1.63 -9.55 7.06
N THR A 251 2.29 -10.66 7.39
CA THR A 251 3.13 -10.79 8.57
C THR A 251 4.59 -10.82 8.16
N TYR A 252 5.38 -9.95 8.77
CA TYR A 252 6.81 -9.83 8.52
C TYR A 252 7.57 -10.22 9.77
N ARG A 253 8.69 -10.91 9.55
CA ARG A 253 9.63 -11.21 10.61
C ARG A 253 10.53 -10.00 10.83
N LEU A 254 10.53 -9.50 12.06
CA LEU A 254 11.48 -8.49 12.48
C LEU A 254 12.82 -9.19 12.69
N ARG A 255 13.87 -8.62 12.10
CA ARG A 255 15.23 -9.02 12.44
C ARG A 255 15.52 -8.38 13.78
N ASN A 256 15.28 -9.12 14.86
CA ASN A 256 15.90 -8.82 16.14
C ASN A 256 17.41 -8.88 15.89
N LEU A 257 18.04 -7.70 15.77
CA LEU A 257 19.48 -7.54 15.61
C LEU A 257 20.14 -7.56 16.98
#